data_AF-A0A521MAS4-F1
#
_entry.id   AF-A0A521MAS4-F1
#
_cell.length_a   1.000
_cell.length_b   1.000
_cell.length_c   1.000
_cell.angle_alpha   90.00
_cell.angle_beta   90.00
_cell.angle_gamma   90.00
#
_symmetry.space_group_name_H-M   'P 1'
#
loop_
_entity.id
_entity.type
_entity.pdbx_description
1 polymer ?
#
loop_
_entity_poly.entity_id
_entity_poly.type
_entity_poly.pdbx_seq_one_letter_code
_entity_poly.pdbx_strand_id
1 'polypeptide(L)'
;MFARRTLFFVLAAMVAVFAYAGASPAEAQDPTGVWTGTVYQPNSRSGSYPMTMRLDSAGGGAIDYPSLSCGGTVSGGGSSGDYTYRESITYGRDRCIDGGTIHLVLQGEQAFWEWKGSGAYASAKLRRSGGGPPVATCGQCGQALLNDVAAGLRQSQALRPYVNEAMRKYDNCRRNLPGSCTDHCAYQLQQTLPGCDRWGVEQAYRNCVETAHTGTAAYCR
;
A
#
# COMPACT_ATOMS: atom_id res chain seq x y z
N MET A 1 -41.61 47.58 57.65
CA MET A 1 -40.36 47.64 56.86
C MET A 1 -40.02 46.22 56.40
N PHE A 2 -40.31 45.89 55.14
CA PHE A 2 -39.97 44.59 54.54
C PHE A 2 -38.88 44.82 53.50
N ALA A 3 -37.67 44.27 53.73
CA ALA A 3 -36.57 44.32 52.79
C ALA A 3 -36.46 42.98 52.06
N ARG A 4 -36.94 42.93 50.80
CA ARG A 4 -36.71 41.83 49.86
C ARG A 4 -35.30 41.95 49.29
N ARG A 5 -34.45 40.95 49.52
CA ARG A 5 -33.16 40.79 48.83
C ARG A 5 -33.34 39.84 47.64
N THR A 6 -33.26 40.41 46.45
CA THR A 6 -33.26 39.69 45.17
C THR A 6 -31.85 39.18 44.89
N LEU A 7 -31.65 37.86 44.91
CA LEU A 7 -30.40 37.22 44.53
C LEU A 7 -30.42 37.00 43.00
N PHE A 8 -29.55 37.68 42.26
CA PHE A 8 -29.36 37.46 40.82
C PHE A 8 -28.42 36.27 40.61
N PHE A 9 -28.91 35.21 39.97
CA PHE A 9 -28.09 34.12 39.42
C PHE A 9 -27.51 34.57 38.07
N VAL A 10 -26.20 34.69 37.97
CA VAL A 10 -25.48 34.87 36.70
C VAL A 10 -25.14 33.49 36.15
N LEU A 11 -25.87 33.04 35.13
CA LEU A 11 -25.53 31.84 34.35
C LEU A 11 -24.42 32.21 33.34
N ALA A 12 -23.21 31.67 33.53
CA ALA A 12 -22.16 31.72 32.53
C ALA A 12 -22.35 30.57 31.53
N ALA A 13 -22.79 30.88 30.31
CA ALA A 13 -22.90 29.91 29.23
C ALA A 13 -21.53 29.69 28.57
N MET A 14 -20.89 28.55 28.84
CA MET A 14 -19.73 28.09 28.07
C MET A 14 -20.20 27.59 26.70
N VAL A 15 -19.84 28.31 25.64
CA VAL A 15 -19.99 27.85 24.26
C VAL A 15 -18.81 26.95 23.93
N ALA A 16 -19.03 25.63 23.93
CA ALA A 16 -18.05 24.66 23.45
C ALA A 16 -17.99 24.71 21.92
N VAL A 17 -16.91 25.29 21.37
CA VAL A 17 -16.61 25.25 19.93
C VAL A 17 -16.07 23.85 19.62
N PHE A 18 -16.94 22.96 19.16
CA PHE A 18 -16.51 21.68 18.58
C PHE A 18 -15.88 21.94 17.22
N ALA A 19 -14.54 21.92 17.17
CA ALA A 19 -13.81 21.85 15.91
C ALA A 19 -14.09 20.47 15.27
N TYR A 20 -15.04 20.42 14.35
CA TYR A 20 -15.22 19.28 13.48
C TYR A 20 -14.00 19.20 12.57
N ALA A 21 -13.09 18.27 12.87
CA ALA A 21 -12.10 17.81 11.92
C ALA A 21 -12.84 17.12 10.77
N GLY A 22 -13.24 17.90 9.77
CA GLY A 22 -13.82 17.37 8.54
C GLY A 22 -12.78 16.50 7.85
N ALA A 23 -13.03 15.19 7.81
CA ALA A 23 -12.29 14.31 6.92
C ALA A 23 -12.51 14.84 5.50
N SER A 24 -11.46 15.36 4.87
CA SER A 24 -11.54 15.77 3.47
C SER A 24 -11.93 14.54 2.64
N PRO A 25 -12.89 14.67 1.69
CA PRO A 25 -13.20 13.57 0.79
C PRO A 25 -11.90 13.14 0.11
N ALA A 26 -11.63 11.84 0.10
CA ALA A 26 -10.50 11.31 -0.62
C ALA A 26 -10.66 11.72 -2.09
N GLU A 27 -9.78 12.60 -2.56
CA GLU A 27 -9.78 13.04 -3.95
C GLU A 27 -9.69 11.81 -4.85
N ALA A 28 -10.56 11.74 -5.86
CA ALA A 28 -10.57 10.61 -6.78
C ALA A 28 -9.22 10.55 -7.50
N GLN A 29 -8.44 9.51 -7.23
CA GLN A 29 -7.09 9.38 -7.78
C GLN A 29 -7.16 8.83 -9.21
N ASP A 30 -6.54 9.53 -10.17
CA ASP A 30 -6.48 9.13 -11.58
C ASP A 30 -5.28 8.18 -11.85
N PRO A 31 -5.51 6.98 -12.43
CA PRO A 31 -4.45 6.02 -12.74
C PRO A 31 -3.67 6.39 -14.01
N THR A 32 -4.14 7.34 -14.82
CA THR A 32 -3.51 7.74 -16.09
C THR A 32 -2.06 8.14 -15.88
N GLY A 33 -1.14 7.55 -16.64
CA GLY A 33 0.29 7.83 -16.52
C GLY A 33 1.17 6.59 -16.69
N VAL A 34 2.44 6.72 -16.32
CA VAL A 34 3.40 5.61 -16.36
C VAL A 34 3.72 5.20 -14.94
N TRP A 35 3.65 3.91 -14.67
CA TRP A 35 3.90 3.28 -13.39
C TRP A 35 5.02 2.26 -13.54
N THR A 36 6.04 2.35 -12.69
CA THR A 36 7.19 1.47 -12.74
C THR A 36 7.44 0.83 -11.39
N GLY A 37 7.87 -0.41 -11.37
CA GLY A 37 8.30 -1.07 -10.14
C GLY A 37 8.89 -2.44 -10.40
N THR A 38 9.22 -3.14 -9.32
CA THR A 38 9.65 -4.53 -9.35
C THR A 38 8.49 -5.40 -8.89
N VAL A 39 8.08 -6.31 -9.76
CA VAL A 39 7.10 -7.36 -9.47
C VAL A 39 7.80 -8.49 -8.72
N TYR A 40 7.13 -8.99 -7.70
CA TYR A 40 7.46 -10.24 -7.02
C TYR A 40 6.42 -11.29 -7.41
N GLN A 41 6.89 -12.45 -7.88
CA GLN A 41 6.05 -13.57 -8.27
C GLN A 41 6.58 -14.83 -7.60
N PRO A 42 5.94 -15.29 -6.50
CA PRO A 42 6.25 -16.58 -5.89
C PRO A 42 6.26 -17.69 -6.93
N ASN A 43 7.22 -18.61 -6.80
CA ASN A 43 7.36 -19.79 -7.67
C ASN A 43 7.67 -19.48 -9.15
N SER A 44 8.00 -18.23 -9.50
CA SER A 44 8.59 -17.91 -10.80
C SER A 44 10.10 -18.21 -10.80
N ARG A 45 10.66 -18.51 -11.97
CA ARG A 45 12.11 -18.80 -12.12
C ARG A 45 13.00 -17.66 -11.64
N SER A 46 12.58 -16.42 -11.86
CA SER A 46 13.35 -15.22 -11.48
C SER A 46 13.00 -14.72 -10.08
N GLY A 47 11.87 -15.13 -9.50
CA GLY A 47 11.32 -14.64 -8.23
C GLY A 47 10.80 -13.20 -8.29
N SER A 48 11.50 -12.32 -9.01
CA SER A 48 11.13 -10.93 -9.24
C SER A 48 11.62 -10.41 -10.59
N TYR A 49 10.94 -9.40 -11.13
CA TYR A 49 11.27 -8.77 -12.41
C TYR A 49 10.78 -7.32 -12.48
N PRO A 50 11.47 -6.40 -13.18
CA PRO A 50 10.97 -5.06 -13.42
C PRO A 50 9.71 -5.08 -14.30
N MET A 51 8.85 -4.10 -14.09
CA MET A 51 7.65 -3.86 -14.90
C MET A 51 7.45 -2.37 -15.13
N THR A 52 6.96 -2.04 -16.32
CA THR A 52 6.40 -0.73 -16.66
C THR A 52 4.97 -0.90 -17.12
N MET A 53 4.04 -0.15 -16.54
CA MET A 53 2.64 -0.10 -16.94
C MET A 53 2.30 1.34 -17.32
N ARG A 54 1.75 1.55 -18.52
CA ARG A 54 1.29 2.84 -19.00
C ARG A 54 -0.22 2.79 -19.17
N LEU A 55 -0.94 3.60 -18.42
CA LEU A 55 -2.40 3.70 -18.45
C LEU A 55 -2.82 4.99 -19.14
N ASP A 56 -3.83 4.89 -20.00
CA ASP A 56 -4.46 6.02 -20.66
C ASP A 56 -5.79 6.40 -19.98
N SER A 57 -6.32 7.56 -20.35
CA SER A 57 -7.58 8.08 -19.81
C SER A 57 -8.82 7.36 -20.34
N ALA A 58 -8.68 6.45 -21.31
CA ALA A 58 -9.77 5.69 -21.90
C ALA A 58 -10.01 4.32 -21.20
N GLY A 59 -9.30 4.05 -20.10
CA GLY A 59 -9.39 2.78 -19.37
C GLY A 59 -8.52 1.66 -19.97
N GLY A 60 -7.64 2.01 -20.91
CA GLY A 60 -6.69 1.12 -21.54
C GLY A 60 -5.26 1.37 -21.11
N GLY A 61 -4.34 0.62 -21.71
CA GLY A 61 -2.93 0.82 -21.51
C GLY A 61 -2.05 -0.28 -22.10
N ALA A 62 -0.76 -0.16 -21.82
CA ALA A 62 0.25 -1.14 -22.15
C ALA A 62 1.01 -1.56 -20.88
N ILE A 63 1.50 -2.79 -20.86
CA ILE A 63 2.34 -3.33 -19.80
C ILE A 63 3.54 -4.05 -20.40
N ASP A 64 4.72 -3.84 -19.83
CA ASP A 64 5.99 -4.36 -20.32
C ASP A 64 6.77 -4.98 -19.15
N TYR A 65 7.33 -6.17 -19.38
CA TYR A 65 8.20 -6.90 -18.47
C TYR A 65 9.58 -7.13 -19.13
N PRO A 66 10.47 -6.13 -19.10
CA PRO A 66 11.65 -6.11 -19.98
C PRO A 66 12.57 -7.31 -19.82
N SER A 67 12.80 -7.73 -18.56
CA SER A 67 13.70 -8.85 -18.26
C SER A 67 13.15 -10.21 -18.71
N LEU A 68 11.84 -10.29 -18.97
CA LEU A 68 11.19 -11.48 -19.52
C LEU A 68 11.07 -11.38 -21.04
N SER A 69 11.29 -10.20 -21.62
CA SER A 69 11.02 -9.88 -23.03
C SER A 69 9.59 -10.23 -23.45
N CYS A 70 8.63 -9.86 -22.60
CA CYS A 70 7.20 -10.03 -22.85
C CYS A 70 6.43 -8.80 -22.40
N GLY A 71 5.21 -8.67 -22.90
CA GLY A 71 4.32 -7.57 -22.55
C GLY A 71 3.05 -7.60 -23.39
N GLY A 72 2.21 -6.60 -23.17
CA GLY A 72 0.83 -6.66 -23.61
C GLY A 72 0.07 -5.37 -23.47
N THR A 73 -1.23 -5.49 -23.67
CA THR A 73 -2.21 -4.44 -23.41
C THR A 73 -2.98 -4.75 -22.14
N VAL A 74 -3.44 -3.70 -21.47
CA VAL A 74 -4.40 -3.81 -20.36
C VAL A 74 -5.66 -3.05 -20.71
N SER A 75 -6.82 -3.57 -20.32
CA SER A 75 -8.10 -2.92 -20.53
C SER A 75 -9.01 -3.14 -19.34
N GLY A 76 -9.66 -2.08 -18.87
CA GLY A 76 -10.54 -2.15 -17.71
C GLY A 76 -10.88 -0.76 -17.19
N GLY A 77 -10.97 -0.64 -15.87
CA GLY A 77 -11.33 0.62 -15.24
C GLY A 77 -11.63 0.47 -13.76
N GLY A 78 -12.15 1.55 -13.19
CA GLY A 78 -12.38 1.67 -11.77
C GLY A 78 -12.62 3.11 -11.39
N SER A 79 -12.63 3.39 -10.09
CA SER A 79 -12.88 4.73 -9.59
C SER A 79 -12.29 4.90 -8.20
N SER A 80 -12.07 6.15 -7.80
CA SER A 80 -11.68 6.49 -6.43
C SER A 80 -10.41 5.78 -5.95
N GLY A 81 -9.44 5.58 -6.85
CA GLY A 81 -8.17 4.93 -6.50
C GLY A 81 -8.18 3.40 -6.53
N ASP A 82 -9.30 2.74 -6.83
CA ASP A 82 -9.38 1.27 -6.96
C ASP A 82 -9.77 0.88 -8.39
N TYR A 83 -8.89 0.14 -9.06
CA TYR A 83 -8.98 -0.18 -10.47
C TYR A 83 -8.75 -1.67 -10.73
N THR A 84 -9.49 -2.21 -11.70
CA THR A 84 -9.32 -3.59 -12.18
C THR A 84 -9.11 -3.59 -13.69
N TYR A 85 -8.07 -4.31 -14.14
CA TYR A 85 -7.73 -4.44 -15.55
C TYR A 85 -7.59 -5.90 -15.95
N ARG A 86 -7.95 -6.22 -17.19
CA ARG A 86 -7.61 -7.49 -17.85
C ARG A 86 -6.35 -7.29 -18.68
N GLU A 87 -5.37 -8.17 -18.49
CA GLU A 87 -4.16 -8.21 -19.30
C GLU A 87 -4.35 -9.11 -20.52
N SER A 88 -3.80 -8.69 -21.66
CA SER A 88 -3.57 -9.54 -22.82
C SER A 88 -2.13 -9.40 -23.31
N ILE A 89 -1.37 -10.50 -23.28
CA ILE A 89 0.02 -10.56 -23.74
C ILE A 89 0.04 -10.55 -25.28
N THR A 90 0.68 -9.53 -25.84
CA THR A 90 0.76 -9.31 -27.30
C THR A 90 2.10 -9.74 -27.89
N TYR A 91 3.15 -9.90 -27.07
CA TYR A 91 4.44 -10.48 -27.46
C TYR A 91 5.11 -11.24 -26.30
N GLY A 92 6.00 -12.19 -26.62
CA GLY A 92 6.68 -13.02 -25.62
C GLY A 92 5.76 -14.02 -24.89
N ARG A 93 4.71 -14.50 -25.58
CA ARG A 93 3.69 -15.43 -25.03
C ARG A 93 4.24 -16.77 -24.54
N ASP A 94 5.40 -17.17 -25.02
CA ASP A 94 6.13 -18.36 -24.56
C ASP A 94 6.76 -18.18 -23.17
N ARG A 95 6.86 -16.93 -22.68
CA ARG A 95 7.55 -16.58 -21.43
C ARG A 95 6.63 -16.05 -20.35
N CYS A 96 5.42 -15.63 -20.71
CA CYS A 96 4.49 -14.95 -19.82
C CYS A 96 3.09 -15.56 -19.90
N ILE A 97 2.41 -15.55 -18.76
CA ILE A 97 1.06 -16.09 -18.63
C ILE A 97 0.10 -15.04 -19.18
N ASP A 98 -0.74 -15.44 -20.13
CA ASP A 98 -1.75 -14.55 -20.74
C ASP A 98 -3.07 -14.55 -19.96
N GLY A 99 -3.82 -13.46 -20.09
CA GLY A 99 -5.21 -13.37 -19.65
C GLY A 99 -5.42 -13.17 -18.16
N GLY A 100 -4.44 -12.66 -17.42
CA GLY A 100 -4.60 -12.36 -16.00
C GLY A 100 -5.47 -11.13 -15.70
N THR A 101 -5.89 -11.01 -14.45
CA THR A 101 -6.58 -9.84 -13.89
C THR A 101 -5.61 -9.10 -12.98
N ILE A 102 -5.52 -7.79 -13.18
CA ILE A 102 -4.75 -6.85 -12.39
C ILE A 102 -5.69 -6.08 -11.48
N HIS A 103 -5.39 -6.02 -10.19
CA HIS A 103 -5.95 -5.06 -9.25
C HIS A 103 -4.91 -3.98 -8.95
N LEU A 104 -5.30 -2.72 -9.14
CA LEU A 104 -4.45 -1.55 -8.92
C LEU A 104 -5.11 -0.62 -7.90
N VAL A 105 -4.43 -0.39 -6.78
CA VAL A 105 -4.86 0.55 -5.75
C VAL A 105 -3.89 1.70 -5.67
N LEU A 106 -4.35 2.91 -5.95
CA LEU A 106 -3.56 4.13 -5.91
C LEU A 106 -3.42 4.66 -4.47
N GLN A 107 -2.24 5.21 -4.20
CA GLN A 107 -1.90 5.95 -2.99
C GLN A 107 -0.97 7.12 -3.36
N GLY A 108 -1.53 8.14 -4.00
CA GLY A 108 -0.80 9.30 -4.49
C GLY A 108 0.16 8.92 -5.62
N GLU A 109 1.47 9.14 -5.41
CA GLU A 109 2.52 8.80 -6.40
C GLU A 109 2.94 7.32 -6.38
N GLN A 110 2.22 6.50 -5.61
CA GLN A 110 2.45 5.07 -5.48
C GLN A 110 1.18 4.29 -5.82
N ALA A 111 1.35 3.05 -6.28
CA ALA A 111 0.23 2.16 -6.49
C ALA A 111 0.58 0.74 -6.02
N PHE A 112 -0.36 0.06 -5.40
CA PHE A 112 -0.28 -1.39 -5.21
C PHE A 112 -0.86 -2.07 -6.42
N TRP A 113 -0.11 -3.00 -6.97
CA TRP A 113 -0.46 -3.77 -8.15
C TRP A 113 -0.44 -5.24 -7.76
N GLU A 114 -1.54 -5.94 -7.98
CA GLU A 114 -1.62 -7.39 -7.84
C GLU A 114 -2.11 -7.97 -9.16
N TRP A 115 -1.53 -9.09 -9.58
CA TRP A 115 -1.93 -9.83 -10.77
C TRP A 115 -2.29 -11.26 -10.40
N LYS A 116 -3.34 -11.78 -11.03
CA LYS A 116 -3.81 -13.16 -10.86
C LYS A 116 -4.26 -13.76 -12.18
N GLY A 117 -3.81 -14.98 -12.47
CA GLY A 117 -4.19 -15.70 -13.68
C GLY A 117 -3.58 -17.09 -13.72
N SER A 118 -4.32 -18.06 -14.24
CA SER A 118 -3.86 -19.45 -14.43
C SER A 118 -3.22 -20.08 -13.19
N GLY A 119 -3.75 -19.79 -12.00
CA GLY A 119 -3.22 -20.29 -10.72
C GLY A 119 -1.95 -19.60 -10.22
N ALA A 120 -1.40 -18.63 -10.94
CA ALA A 120 -0.27 -17.82 -10.52
C ALA A 120 -0.72 -16.48 -9.88
N TYR A 121 0.15 -15.94 -9.04
CA TYR A 121 -0.02 -14.64 -8.38
C TYR A 121 1.27 -13.86 -8.44
N ALA A 122 1.17 -12.55 -8.69
CA ALA A 122 2.28 -11.64 -8.62
C ALA A 122 1.83 -10.32 -8.00
N SER A 123 2.76 -9.58 -7.38
CA SER A 123 2.45 -8.27 -6.81
C SER A 123 3.62 -7.31 -6.89
N ALA A 124 3.32 -6.01 -6.90
CA ALA A 124 4.28 -4.94 -6.95
C ALA A 124 3.78 -3.73 -6.18
N LYS A 125 4.75 -2.89 -5.76
CA LYS A 125 4.47 -1.49 -5.44
C LYS A 125 5.09 -0.65 -6.54
N LEU A 126 4.24 0.01 -7.29
CA LEU A 126 4.63 0.85 -8.41
C LEU A 126 4.78 2.29 -7.94
N ARG A 127 5.58 3.04 -8.68
CA ARG A 127 5.73 4.49 -8.56
C ARG A 127 5.39 5.13 -9.88
N ARG A 128 4.77 6.30 -9.83
CA ARG A 128 4.54 7.10 -11.03
C ARG A 128 5.90 7.60 -11.57
N SER A 129 6.16 7.35 -12.85
CA SER A 129 7.38 7.83 -13.52
C SER A 129 7.39 9.36 -13.55
N GLY A 130 8.51 9.97 -13.17
CA GLY A 130 8.64 11.42 -12.97
C GLY A 130 8.58 11.85 -11.50
N GLY A 131 8.04 11.02 -10.61
CA GLY A 131 8.18 11.19 -9.16
C GLY A 131 9.53 10.63 -8.70
N GLY A 132 10.55 11.48 -8.64
CA GLY A 132 11.86 11.10 -8.09
C GLY A 132 11.72 10.37 -6.75
N PRO A 133 12.59 9.39 -6.42
CA PRO A 133 12.57 8.79 -5.09
C PRO A 133 12.75 9.92 -4.07
N PRO A 134 11.81 10.16 -3.14
CA PRO A 134 12.09 11.07 -2.04
C PRO A 134 13.35 10.53 -1.35
N VAL A 135 14.27 11.43 -0.98
CA VAL A 135 15.38 11.07 -0.11
C VAL A 135 14.74 10.54 1.17
N ALA A 136 14.79 9.22 1.35
CA ALA A 136 14.10 8.60 2.46
C ALA A 136 14.81 8.94 3.77
N THR A 137 14.06 9.28 4.81
CA THR A 137 14.52 9.25 6.19
C THR A 137 14.14 7.92 6.82
N CYS A 138 14.73 7.55 7.95
CA CYS A 138 14.32 6.35 8.68
C CYS A 138 12.82 6.37 9.02
N GLY A 139 12.29 7.54 9.38
CA GLY A 139 10.85 7.75 9.61
C GLY A 139 10.01 7.49 8.36
N GLN A 140 10.48 7.91 7.17
CA GLN A 140 9.78 7.64 5.92
C GLN A 140 9.84 6.16 5.52
N CYS A 141 10.98 5.48 5.68
CA CYS A 141 11.06 4.03 5.49
C CYS A 141 10.08 3.31 6.42
N GLY A 142 10.02 3.73 7.68
CA GLY A 142 9.15 3.11 8.66
C GLY A 142 7.67 3.34 8.42
N GLN A 143 7.29 4.57 8.06
CA GLN A 143 5.92 4.89 7.67
C GLN A 143 5.50 4.12 6.42
N ALA A 144 6.41 3.91 5.46
CA ALA A 144 6.15 3.10 4.29
C ALA A 144 5.86 1.63 4.67
N LEU A 145 6.61 1.04 5.61
CA LEU A 145 6.32 -0.32 6.09
C LEU A 145 4.93 -0.42 6.73
N LEU A 146 4.59 0.53 7.61
CA LEU A 146 3.28 0.57 8.27
C LEU A 146 2.14 0.68 7.24
N ASN A 147 2.28 1.62 6.30
CA ASN A 147 1.29 1.83 5.24
C ASN A 147 1.13 0.61 4.33
N ASP A 148 2.24 -0.06 3.98
CA ASP A 148 2.21 -1.27 3.18
C ASP A 148 1.49 -2.38 3.96
N VAL A 149 1.89 -2.68 5.19
CA VAL A 149 1.23 -3.71 6.02
C VAL A 149 -0.27 -3.44 6.18
N ALA A 150 -0.65 -2.18 6.45
CA ALA A 150 -2.07 -1.78 6.54
C ALA A 150 -2.82 -1.93 5.21
N ALA A 151 -2.18 -1.68 4.06
CA ALA A 151 -2.77 -1.90 2.75
C ALA A 151 -2.95 -3.40 2.47
N GLY A 152 -1.94 -4.23 2.74
CA GLY A 152 -2.03 -5.68 2.64
C GLY A 152 -3.18 -6.25 3.49
N LEU A 153 -3.30 -5.77 4.74
CA LEU A 153 -4.38 -6.18 5.65
C LEU A 153 -5.78 -5.85 5.11
N ARG A 154 -5.95 -4.77 4.33
CA ARG A 154 -7.24 -4.38 3.76
C ARG A 154 -7.54 -5.04 2.43
N GLN A 155 -6.52 -5.20 1.58
CA GLN A 155 -6.73 -5.40 0.15
C GLN A 155 -6.13 -6.70 -0.38
N SER A 156 -5.09 -7.22 0.26
CA SER A 156 -4.40 -8.39 -0.29
C SER A 156 -5.13 -9.68 0.07
N GLN A 157 -5.41 -10.46 -0.98
CA GLN A 157 -5.90 -11.83 -0.87
C GLN A 157 -4.77 -12.84 -0.58
N ALA A 158 -3.49 -12.43 -0.66
CA ALA A 158 -2.32 -13.22 -0.33
C ALA A 158 -1.40 -12.39 0.58
N LEU A 159 -1.78 -12.28 1.85
CA LEU A 159 -1.17 -11.32 2.78
C LEU A 159 0.28 -11.66 3.08
N ARG A 160 0.62 -12.94 3.21
CA ARG A 160 1.99 -13.36 3.55
C ARG A 160 3.06 -12.91 2.54
N PRO A 161 2.96 -13.24 1.24
CA PRO A 161 3.94 -12.76 0.27
C PRO A 161 3.98 -11.23 0.22
N TYR A 162 2.84 -10.57 0.43
CA TYR A 162 2.76 -9.12 0.48
C TYR A 162 3.55 -8.52 1.67
N VAL A 163 3.33 -9.02 2.88
CA VAL A 163 4.01 -8.55 4.11
C VAL A 163 5.52 -8.83 4.02
N ASN A 164 5.92 -9.98 3.48
CA ASN A 164 7.33 -10.30 3.27
C ASN A 164 8.01 -9.31 2.31
N GLU A 165 7.29 -8.89 1.27
CA GLU A 165 7.79 -7.87 0.34
C GLU A 165 7.90 -6.49 1.00
N ALA A 166 6.92 -6.11 1.82
CA ALA A 166 6.97 -4.87 2.59
C ALA A 166 8.19 -4.84 3.54
N MET A 167 8.47 -5.94 4.24
CA MET A 167 9.67 -6.07 5.08
C MET A 167 10.97 -5.97 4.27
N ARG A 168 11.06 -6.65 3.11
CA ARG A 168 12.23 -6.58 2.23
C ARG A 168 12.50 -5.15 1.75
N LYS A 169 11.44 -4.41 1.39
CA LYS A 169 11.52 -3.00 0.99
C LYS A 169 12.00 -2.11 2.13
N TYR A 170 11.50 -2.33 3.34
CA TYR A 170 11.96 -1.61 4.53
C TYR A 170 13.45 -1.83 4.78
N ASP A 171 13.93 -3.08 4.70
CA ASP A 171 15.35 -3.39 4.86
C ASP A 171 16.23 -2.74 3.79
N ASN A 172 15.79 -2.74 2.53
CA ASN A 172 16.51 -2.07 1.45
C ASN A 172 16.55 -0.55 1.67
N CYS A 173 15.42 0.05 2.07
CA CYS A 173 15.32 1.47 2.37
C CYS A 173 16.30 1.85 3.49
N ARG A 174 16.23 1.14 4.63
CA ARG A 174 17.10 1.37 5.79
C ARG A 174 18.59 1.24 5.49
N ARG A 175 18.99 0.22 4.71
CA ARG A 175 20.42 -0.03 4.38
C ARG A 175 21.05 1.08 3.54
N ASN A 176 20.25 1.87 2.84
CA ASN A 176 20.73 2.96 2.00
C ASN A 176 20.79 4.31 2.73
N LEU A 177 20.48 4.35 4.03
CA LEU A 177 20.49 5.58 4.83
C LEU A 177 21.74 5.68 5.72
N PRO A 178 22.24 6.90 5.97
CA PRO A 178 23.27 7.12 6.97
C PRO A 178 22.69 6.89 8.38
N GLY A 179 23.38 6.07 9.19
CA GLY A 179 22.99 5.76 10.58
C GLY A 179 22.13 4.50 10.74
N SER A 180 21.79 4.15 11.99
CA SER A 180 20.97 2.99 12.31
C SER A 180 19.51 3.39 12.53
N CYS A 181 18.58 2.90 11.71
CA CYS A 181 17.14 3.09 11.94
C CYS A 181 16.57 2.17 13.06
N THR A 182 17.37 1.82 14.06
CA THR A 182 16.99 0.88 15.15
C THR A 182 15.99 1.48 16.12
N ASP A 183 15.96 2.80 16.25
CA ASP A 183 15.15 3.52 17.25
C ASP A 183 13.78 3.92 16.69
N HIS A 184 13.42 3.41 15.51
CA HIS A 184 12.15 3.71 14.86
C HIS A 184 11.15 2.58 15.04
N CYS A 185 9.90 2.95 15.34
CA CYS A 185 8.73 2.09 15.41
C CYS A 185 8.65 0.91 14.43
N ALA A 186 8.90 1.19 13.15
CA ALA A 186 8.82 0.17 12.11
C ALA A 186 9.86 -0.95 12.29
N TYR A 187 10.96 -0.69 12.99
CA TYR A 187 11.91 -1.72 13.39
C TYR A 187 11.25 -2.74 14.32
N GLN A 188 10.44 -2.31 15.30
CA GLN A 188 9.71 -3.24 16.17
C GLN A 188 8.70 -4.09 15.40
N LEU A 189 7.96 -3.47 14.47
CA LEU A 189 7.05 -4.21 13.60
C LEU A 189 7.81 -5.25 12.77
N GLN A 190 8.94 -4.86 12.17
CA GLN A 190 9.80 -5.78 11.40
C GLN A 190 10.30 -6.95 12.25
N GLN A 191 10.67 -6.73 13.52
CA GLN A 191 11.11 -7.82 14.42
C GLN A 191 9.96 -8.75 14.82
N THR A 192 8.72 -8.23 14.86
CA THR A 192 7.54 -8.97 15.29
C THR A 192 6.93 -9.83 14.17
N LEU A 193 6.90 -9.31 12.94
CA LEU A 193 6.25 -9.95 11.79
C LEU A 193 6.74 -11.38 11.49
N PRO A 194 8.05 -11.72 11.56
CA PRO A 194 8.52 -13.10 11.41
C PRO A 194 7.88 -14.08 12.41
N GLY A 195 7.51 -13.60 13.60
CA GLY A 195 6.79 -14.39 14.61
C GLY A 195 5.38 -14.81 14.15
N CYS A 196 4.81 -14.13 13.15
CA CYS A 196 3.54 -14.54 12.55
C CYS A 196 3.69 -15.73 11.60
N ASP A 197 4.91 -16.07 11.15
CA ASP A 197 5.07 -17.15 10.18
C ASP A 197 4.72 -18.54 10.73
N ARG A 198 4.77 -18.71 12.06
CA ARG A 198 4.37 -19.94 12.76
C ARG A 198 2.91 -20.35 12.55
N TRP A 199 2.06 -19.42 12.12
CA TRP A 199 0.65 -19.68 11.86
C TRP A 199 0.50 -20.22 10.45
N GLY A 200 0.23 -21.51 10.29
CA GLY A 200 0.11 -22.15 8.96
C GLY A 200 -1.15 -21.79 8.17
N VAL A 201 -2.17 -21.21 8.81
CA VAL A 201 -3.43 -20.81 8.16
C VAL A 201 -3.47 -19.30 7.92
N GLU A 202 -3.90 -18.88 6.74
CA GLU A 202 -3.87 -17.47 6.28
C GLU A 202 -4.64 -16.54 7.21
N GLN A 203 -5.79 -16.97 7.74
CA GLN A 203 -6.57 -16.14 8.68
C GLN A 203 -5.84 -15.91 10.00
N ALA A 204 -5.15 -16.91 10.54
CA ALA A 204 -4.37 -16.75 11.78
C ALA A 204 -3.13 -15.88 11.54
N TYR A 205 -2.49 -16.02 10.37
CA TYR A 205 -1.44 -15.11 9.93
C TYR A 205 -1.95 -13.66 9.88
N ARG A 206 -3.10 -13.42 9.23
CA ARG A 206 -3.74 -12.09 9.17
C ARG A 206 -4.00 -11.51 10.55
N ASN A 207 -4.64 -12.25 11.45
CA ASN A 207 -4.93 -11.80 12.81
C ASN A 207 -3.64 -11.44 13.57
N CYS A 208 -2.57 -12.23 13.39
CA CYS A 208 -1.26 -11.93 13.98
C CYS A 208 -0.66 -10.63 13.42
N VAL A 209 -0.65 -10.46 12.10
CA VAL A 209 -0.15 -9.24 11.43
C VAL A 209 -0.94 -8.01 11.87
N GLU A 210 -2.26 -8.12 11.96
CA GLU A 210 -3.14 -7.04 12.42
C GLU A 210 -2.86 -6.63 13.87
N THR A 211 -2.65 -7.62 14.76
CA THR A 211 -2.27 -7.38 16.16
C THR A 211 -0.92 -6.69 16.26
N ALA A 212 0.09 -7.19 15.52
CA ALA A 212 1.43 -6.60 15.50
C ALA A 212 1.39 -5.16 14.97
N HIS A 213 0.70 -4.93 13.86
CA HIS A 213 0.55 -3.61 13.24
C HIS A 213 -0.16 -2.62 14.18
N THR A 214 -1.27 -3.02 14.80
CA THR A 214 -2.03 -2.16 15.72
C THR A 214 -1.23 -1.83 16.98
N GLY A 215 -0.52 -2.81 17.55
CA GLY A 215 0.35 -2.61 18.71
C GLY A 215 1.48 -1.62 18.41
N THR A 216 2.16 -1.77 17.27
CA THR A 216 3.19 -0.80 16.85
C THR A 216 2.56 0.57 16.58
N ALA A 217 1.47 0.65 15.81
CA ALA A 217 0.84 1.93 15.48
C ALA A 217 0.34 2.71 16.71
N ALA A 218 0.05 2.04 17.83
CA ALA A 218 -0.27 2.69 19.10
C ALA A 218 0.99 3.22 19.81
N TYR A 219 2.11 2.50 19.75
CA TYR A 219 3.39 2.93 20.33
C TYR A 219 4.01 4.16 19.64
N CYS A 220 3.61 4.43 18.39
CA CYS A 220 4.20 5.47 17.53
C CYS A 220 3.48 6.81 17.54
N ARG A 221 2.40 6.93 18.30
CA ARG A 221 1.66 8.19 18.49
C ARG A 221 2.17 8.90 19.73
#